data_AF-A0A8K0E674-F1
#
_entry.id   AF-A0A8K0E674-F1
#
_cell.length_a   1.000
_cell.length_b   1.000
_cell.length_c   1.000
_cell.angle_alpha   90.00
_cell.angle_beta   90.00
_cell.angle_gamma   90.00
#
_symmetry.space_group_name_H-M   'P 1'
#
loop_
_entity.id
_entity.type
_entity.pdbx_description
1 polymer ?
#
loop_
_entity_poly.entity_id
_entity_poly.type
_entity_poly.pdbx_seq_one_letter_code
_entity_poly.pdbx_strand_id
1 'polypeptide(L)'
;MEEYLQYMKTLRSQMNDMEDQAAKLSVEEQTQLTTIHTLESDLTAAKSETAKLKEEIERMMKGKGQICSEILEKQRKITSLETDSSTLAQVASHTYYMTVAEDLNVRLQQQQDWINSHKASNELGSQGMVKDTLVEQTGETGGNVSLDNHLVLKNLNDPRKDLMAKVDSAKAKLDEISEMKSKLVMENRKMKQVIEQAKCRENGFKPELRAMDIKTLEEEYDAISSDNAGETDYFHSLKGQVEKLKEISHVVKCACGEEYRVGVDLCAQENETRA
;
A
#
# COMPACT_ATOMS: atom_id res chain seq x y z
N MET A 1 12.69 16.10 -91.24
CA MET A 1 11.41 15.63 -90.64
C MET A 1 11.63 14.46 -89.69
N GLU A 2 12.48 13.49 -90.01
CA GLU A 2 12.81 12.33 -89.13
C GLU A 2 13.27 12.70 -87.71
N GLU A 3 14.22 13.65 -87.59
CA GLU A 3 14.78 14.03 -86.28
C GLU A 3 13.74 14.66 -85.35
N TYR A 4 12.83 15.49 -85.90
CA TYR A 4 11.72 16.05 -85.14
C TYR A 4 10.77 14.97 -84.64
N LEU A 5 10.47 13.98 -85.49
CA LEU A 5 9.62 12.85 -85.10
C LEU A 5 10.29 12.01 -84.00
N GLN A 6 11.61 11.78 -84.09
CA GLN A 6 12.38 11.07 -83.08
C GLN A 6 12.35 11.84 -81.74
N TYR A 7 12.54 13.16 -81.76
CA TYR A 7 12.45 14.00 -80.57
C TYR A 7 11.08 13.93 -79.90
N MET A 8 9.99 14.02 -80.68
CA MET A 8 8.63 13.92 -80.17
C MET A 8 8.32 12.55 -79.53
N LYS A 9 8.87 11.45 -80.08
CA LYS A 9 8.75 10.11 -79.47
C LYS A 9 9.47 10.04 -78.12
N THR A 10 10.69 10.57 -78.06
CA THR A 10 11.47 10.62 -76.81
C THR A 10 10.74 11.43 -75.75
N LEU A 11 10.24 12.62 -76.08
CA LEU A 11 9.53 13.48 -75.14
C LEU A 11 8.27 12.79 -74.59
N ARG A 12 7.51 12.10 -75.46
CA ARG A 12 6.33 11.33 -75.03
C ARG A 12 6.70 10.20 -74.07
N SER A 13 7.77 9.46 -74.35
CA SER A 13 8.26 8.40 -73.46
C SER A 13 8.61 8.97 -72.09
N GLN A 14 9.38 10.07 -72.05
CA GLN A 14 9.75 10.73 -70.80
C GLN A 14 8.54 11.26 -70.02
N MET A 15 7.55 11.83 -70.71
CA MET A 15 6.31 12.27 -70.07
C MET A 15 5.57 11.10 -69.41
N ASN A 16 5.44 9.96 -70.11
CA ASN A 16 4.80 8.77 -69.55
C ASN A 16 5.58 8.23 -68.35
N ASP A 17 6.91 8.15 -68.46
CA ASP A 17 7.76 7.68 -67.34
C ASP A 17 7.62 8.59 -66.11
N MET A 18 7.52 9.92 -66.31
CA MET A 18 7.28 10.87 -65.23
C MET A 18 5.87 10.76 -64.65
N GLU A 19 4.85 10.50 -65.47
CA GLU A 19 3.48 10.30 -65.00
C GLU A 19 3.35 9.04 -64.13
N ASP A 20 3.95 7.93 -64.57
CA ASP A 20 4.03 6.69 -63.79
C ASP A 20 4.77 6.89 -62.45
N GLN A 21 5.87 7.66 -62.48
CA GLN A 21 6.62 7.98 -61.27
C GLN A 21 5.81 8.88 -60.32
N ALA A 22 5.07 9.87 -60.84
CA ALA A 22 4.21 10.73 -60.05
C ALA A 22 3.06 9.94 -59.39
N ALA A 23 2.43 9.02 -60.12
CA ALA A 23 1.39 8.14 -59.59
C ALA A 23 1.93 7.25 -58.46
N LYS A 24 3.12 6.67 -58.64
CA LYS A 24 3.77 5.85 -57.60
C LYS A 24 4.10 6.67 -56.34
N LEU A 25 4.66 7.86 -56.51
CA LEU A 25 4.99 8.76 -55.38
C LEU A 25 3.73 9.18 -54.63
N SER A 26 2.64 9.49 -55.33
CA SER A 26 1.37 9.87 -54.71
C SER A 26 0.77 8.77 -53.85
N VAL A 27 0.82 7.50 -54.29
CA VAL A 27 0.34 6.35 -53.49
C VAL A 27 1.20 6.14 -52.25
N GLU A 28 2.52 6.26 -52.38
CA GLU A 28 3.46 6.15 -51.26
C GLU A 28 3.21 7.24 -50.21
N GLU A 29 3.06 8.50 -50.65
CA GLU A 29 2.77 9.64 -49.78
C GLU A 29 1.45 9.44 -49.02
N GLN A 30 0.40 8.99 -49.70
CA GLN A 30 -0.89 8.74 -49.04
C GLN A 30 -0.82 7.60 -48.02
N THR A 31 0.00 6.58 -48.30
CA THR A 31 0.26 5.47 -47.37
C THR A 31 1.01 5.96 -46.12
N GLN A 32 2.00 6.82 -46.31
CA GLN A 32 2.76 7.43 -45.22
C GLN A 32 1.88 8.34 -44.36
N LEU A 33 1.07 9.20 -44.97
CA LEU A 33 0.12 10.07 -44.25
C LEU A 33 -0.86 9.27 -43.39
N THR A 34 -1.41 8.19 -43.93
CA THR A 34 -2.34 7.31 -43.19
C THR A 34 -1.63 6.66 -41.99
N THR A 35 -0.38 6.25 -42.17
CA THR A 35 0.44 5.65 -41.12
C THR A 35 0.75 6.67 -40.02
N ILE A 36 1.14 7.90 -40.38
CA ILE A 36 1.40 9.00 -39.44
C ILE A 36 0.16 9.29 -38.60
N HIS A 37 -1.00 9.47 -39.24
CA HIS A 37 -2.25 9.76 -38.53
C HIS A 37 -2.63 8.62 -37.55
N THR A 38 -2.38 7.37 -37.93
CA THR A 38 -2.64 6.23 -37.04
C THR A 38 -1.71 6.28 -35.82
N LEU A 39 -0.42 6.52 -36.02
CA LEU A 39 0.56 6.65 -34.93
C LEU A 39 0.27 7.85 -34.02
N GLU A 40 -0.20 8.97 -34.56
CA GLU A 40 -0.62 10.13 -33.78
C GLU A 40 -1.80 9.79 -32.86
N SER A 41 -2.80 9.09 -33.39
CA SER A 41 -3.94 8.60 -32.60
C SER A 41 -3.45 7.69 -31.46
N ASP A 42 -2.61 6.70 -31.76
CA ASP A 42 -2.07 5.78 -30.76
C ASP A 42 -1.23 6.52 -29.70
N LEU A 43 -0.45 7.52 -30.10
CA LEU A 43 0.33 8.36 -29.19
C LEU A 43 -0.58 9.16 -28.24
N THR A 44 -1.69 9.70 -28.74
CA THR A 44 -2.66 10.41 -27.88
C THR A 44 -3.35 9.47 -26.88
N ALA A 45 -3.67 8.24 -27.30
CA ALA A 45 -4.22 7.22 -26.42
C ALA A 45 -3.22 6.83 -25.31
N ALA A 46 -1.96 6.56 -25.69
CA ALA A 46 -0.90 6.23 -24.75
C ALA A 46 -0.64 7.35 -23.73
N LYS A 47 -0.68 8.63 -24.17
CA LYS A 47 -0.60 9.78 -23.27
C LYS A 47 -1.75 9.82 -22.26
N SER A 48 -2.99 9.54 -22.71
CA SER A 48 -4.16 9.49 -21.82
C SER A 48 -4.05 8.36 -20.79
N GLU A 49 -3.64 7.16 -21.21
CA GLU A 49 -3.45 6.02 -20.30
C GLU A 49 -2.34 6.29 -19.28
N THR A 50 -1.23 6.91 -19.71
CA THR A 50 -0.13 7.29 -18.83
C THR A 50 -0.60 8.29 -17.76
N ALA A 51 -1.44 9.26 -18.12
CA ALA A 51 -2.01 10.22 -17.16
C ALA A 51 -2.91 9.51 -16.13
N LYS A 52 -3.78 8.59 -16.57
CA LYS A 52 -4.64 7.80 -15.67
C LYS A 52 -3.81 6.94 -14.71
N LEU A 53 -2.75 6.30 -15.22
CA LEU A 53 -1.87 5.48 -14.39
C LEU A 53 -1.20 6.31 -13.29
N LYS A 54 -0.76 7.54 -13.61
CA LYS A 54 -0.20 8.46 -12.63
C LYS A 54 -1.19 8.78 -11.50
N GLU A 55 -2.43 9.08 -11.83
CA GLU A 55 -3.49 9.34 -10.84
C GLU A 55 -3.77 8.11 -9.95
N GLU A 56 -3.73 6.91 -10.53
CA GLU A 56 -3.91 5.67 -9.78
C GLU A 56 -2.75 5.41 -8.81
N ILE A 57 -1.51 5.66 -9.22
CA ILE A 57 -0.32 5.56 -8.36
C ILE A 57 -0.43 6.54 -7.18
N GLU A 58 -0.83 7.79 -7.42
CA GLU A 58 -1.04 8.78 -6.34
C GLU A 58 -2.12 8.33 -5.35
N ARG A 59 -3.25 7.80 -5.85
CA ARG A 59 -4.32 7.26 -5.01
C ARG A 59 -3.84 6.08 -4.17
N MET A 60 -3.06 5.19 -4.76
CA MET A 60 -2.48 4.04 -4.09
C MET A 60 -1.48 4.46 -3.00
N MET A 61 -0.61 5.44 -3.28
CA MET A 61 0.33 5.98 -2.28
C MET A 61 -0.40 6.56 -1.07
N LYS A 62 -1.49 7.31 -1.31
CA LYS A 62 -2.32 7.85 -0.22
C LYS A 62 -2.92 6.72 0.64
N GLY A 63 -3.46 5.68 0.00
CA GLY A 63 -3.99 4.51 0.69
C GLY A 63 -2.93 3.77 1.51
N LYS A 64 -1.73 3.58 0.96
CA LYS A 64 -0.58 3.00 1.68
C LYS A 64 -0.24 3.83 2.91
N GLY A 65 -0.20 5.16 2.80
CA GLY A 65 0.03 6.06 3.93
C GLY A 65 -0.97 5.87 5.06
N GLN A 66 -2.27 5.78 4.73
CA GLN A 66 -3.33 5.54 5.70
C GLN A 66 -3.16 4.20 6.43
N ILE A 67 -2.91 3.12 5.68
CA ILE A 67 -2.67 1.78 6.25
C ILE A 67 -1.46 1.79 7.19
N CYS A 68 -0.37 2.44 6.81
CA CYS A 68 0.81 2.58 7.67
C CYS A 68 0.48 3.31 8.98
N SER A 69 -0.35 4.37 8.94
CA SER A 69 -0.80 5.07 10.15
C SER A 69 -1.62 4.16 11.06
N GLU A 70 -2.57 3.39 10.50
CA GLU A 70 -3.38 2.44 11.28
C GLU A 70 -2.54 1.33 11.92
N ILE A 71 -1.56 0.80 11.19
CA ILE A 71 -0.64 -0.23 11.72
C ILE A 71 0.13 0.33 12.92
N LEU A 72 0.69 1.54 12.80
CA LEU A 72 1.43 2.18 13.89
C LEU A 72 0.56 2.43 15.11
N GLU A 73 -0.69 2.83 14.92
CA GLU A 73 -1.65 3.01 16.03
C GLU A 73 -1.94 1.68 16.72
N LYS A 74 -2.22 0.62 15.96
CA LYS A 74 -2.45 -0.72 16.51
C LYS A 74 -1.23 -1.25 17.26
N GLN A 75 -0.03 -1.05 16.72
CA GLN A 75 1.23 -1.45 17.37
C GLN A 75 1.37 -0.77 18.74
N ARG A 76 1.09 0.55 18.82
CA ARG A 76 1.14 1.31 20.08
C ARG A 76 0.14 0.77 21.11
N LYS A 77 -1.06 0.41 20.66
CA LYS A 77 -2.10 -0.15 21.52
C LYS A 77 -1.72 -1.55 22.04
N ILE A 78 -1.11 -2.38 21.20
CA ILE A 78 -0.59 -3.70 21.62
C ILE A 78 0.44 -3.53 22.71
N THR A 79 1.44 -2.67 22.52
CA THR A 79 2.48 -2.42 23.54
C THR A 79 1.88 -1.93 24.87
N SER A 80 0.87 -1.06 24.82
CA SER A 80 0.15 -0.63 26.03
C SER A 80 -0.54 -1.80 26.75
N LEU A 81 -1.19 -2.69 26.00
CA LEU A 81 -1.86 -3.86 26.58
C LEU A 81 -0.87 -4.87 27.14
N GLU A 82 0.30 -5.04 26.51
CA GLU A 82 1.38 -5.88 27.01
C GLU A 82 1.93 -5.37 28.34
N THR A 83 2.08 -4.05 28.49
CA THR A 83 2.49 -3.44 29.77
C THR A 83 1.41 -3.60 30.84
N ASP A 84 0.14 -3.40 30.49
CA ASP A 84 -0.99 -3.56 31.42
C ASP A 84 -1.10 -5.02 31.88
N SER A 85 -0.98 -5.98 30.96
CA SER A 85 -1.01 -7.41 31.26
C SER A 85 0.14 -7.82 32.19
N SER A 86 1.34 -7.28 31.96
CA SER A 86 2.51 -7.56 32.81
C SER A 86 2.31 -7.00 34.22
N THR A 87 1.79 -5.78 34.32
CA THR A 87 1.45 -5.14 35.61
C THR A 87 0.38 -5.93 36.35
N LEU A 88 -0.67 -6.35 35.65
CA LEU A 88 -1.76 -7.15 36.23
C LEU A 88 -1.25 -8.49 36.75
N ALA A 89 -0.39 -9.18 36.00
CA ALA A 89 0.22 -10.43 36.44
C ALA A 89 1.07 -10.24 37.71
N GLN A 90 1.81 -9.14 37.80
CA GLN A 90 2.61 -8.80 38.97
C GLN A 90 1.75 -8.48 40.19
N VAL A 91 0.68 -7.69 40.02
CA VAL A 91 -0.28 -7.37 41.10
C VAL A 91 -0.99 -8.63 41.58
N ALA A 92 -1.48 -9.48 40.67
CA ALA A 92 -2.16 -10.72 41.03
C ALA A 92 -1.24 -11.66 41.85
N SER A 93 0.03 -11.76 41.47
CA SER A 93 1.04 -12.51 42.22
C SER A 93 1.22 -11.94 43.63
N HIS A 94 1.43 -10.62 43.76
CA HIS A 94 1.59 -9.98 45.06
C HIS A 94 0.36 -10.16 45.96
N THR A 95 -0.85 -9.97 45.43
CA THR A 95 -2.10 -10.18 46.15
C THR A 95 -2.23 -11.63 46.62
N TYR A 96 -1.92 -12.62 45.78
CA TYR A 96 -1.96 -14.03 46.17
C TYR A 96 -1.05 -14.31 47.36
N TYR A 97 0.24 -13.94 47.29
CA TYR A 97 1.16 -14.17 48.42
C TYR A 97 0.74 -13.42 49.69
N MET A 98 0.19 -12.21 49.56
CA MET A 98 -0.32 -11.44 50.69
C MET A 98 -1.50 -12.15 51.38
N THR A 99 -2.47 -12.67 50.60
CA THR A 99 -3.60 -13.43 51.16
C THR A 99 -3.17 -14.73 51.83
N VAL A 100 -2.18 -15.44 51.26
CA VAL A 100 -1.62 -16.66 51.87
C VAL A 100 -0.91 -16.33 53.18
N ALA A 101 -0.16 -15.23 53.24
CA ALA A 101 0.51 -14.79 54.45
C ALA A 101 -0.50 -14.44 55.56
N GLU A 102 -1.59 -13.74 55.21
CA GLU A 102 -2.68 -13.42 56.15
C GLU A 102 -3.35 -14.69 56.70
N ASP A 103 -3.70 -15.67 55.86
CA ASP A 103 -4.30 -16.94 56.28
C ASP A 103 -3.38 -17.72 57.24
N LEU A 104 -2.09 -17.81 56.92
CA LEU A 104 -1.10 -18.44 57.78
C LEU A 104 -1.00 -17.74 59.14
N ASN A 105 -1.04 -16.41 59.15
CA ASN A 105 -0.97 -15.62 60.38
C ASN A 105 -2.21 -15.84 61.27
N VAL A 106 -3.41 -15.92 60.66
CA VAL A 106 -4.66 -16.25 61.38
C VAL A 106 -4.59 -17.66 61.98
N ARG A 107 -4.12 -18.65 61.22
CA ARG A 107 -3.96 -20.04 61.71
C ARG A 107 -2.97 -20.13 62.86
N LEU A 108 -1.85 -19.40 62.77
CA LEU A 108 -0.83 -19.37 63.83
C LEU A 108 -1.40 -18.75 65.11
N GLN A 109 -2.13 -17.64 65.00
CA GLN A 109 -2.79 -17.02 66.14
C GLN A 109 -3.80 -17.98 66.80
N GLN A 110 -4.61 -18.68 66.02
CA GLN A 110 -5.53 -19.70 66.54
C GLN A 110 -4.80 -20.82 67.30
N GLN A 111 -3.66 -21.29 66.80
CA GLN A 111 -2.84 -22.28 67.52
C GLN A 111 -2.28 -21.72 68.82
N GLN A 112 -1.80 -20.48 68.82
CA GLN A 112 -1.30 -19.82 70.02
C GLN A 112 -2.40 -19.64 71.08
N ASP A 113 -3.58 -19.21 70.66
CA ASP A 113 -4.75 -19.06 71.54
C ASP A 113 -5.19 -20.40 72.13
N TRP A 114 -5.17 -21.47 71.32
CA TRP A 114 -5.44 -22.83 71.79
C TRP A 114 -4.41 -23.27 72.85
N ILE A 115 -3.10 -23.08 72.61
CA ILE A 115 -2.05 -23.39 73.58
C ILE A 115 -2.24 -22.58 74.88
N ASN A 116 -2.53 -21.29 74.77
CA ASN A 116 -2.75 -20.40 75.91
C ASN A 116 -3.96 -20.86 76.74
N SER A 117 -5.06 -21.25 76.09
CA SER A 117 -6.25 -21.80 76.77
C SER A 117 -5.94 -23.12 77.49
N HIS A 118 -5.12 -23.98 76.89
CA HIS A 118 -4.72 -25.25 77.50
C HIS A 118 -3.75 -25.05 78.68
N LYS A 119 -2.84 -24.08 78.60
CA LYS A 119 -2.00 -23.66 79.74
C LYS A 119 -2.84 -23.10 80.89
N ALA A 120 -3.79 -22.21 80.61
CA ALA A 120 -4.70 -21.67 81.62
C ALA A 120 -5.54 -22.78 82.28
N SER A 121 -5.96 -23.80 81.52
CA SER A 121 -6.65 -24.98 82.04
C SER A 121 -5.76 -25.85 82.94
N ASN A 122 -4.45 -25.91 82.69
CA ASN A 122 -3.49 -26.64 83.54
C ASN A 122 -3.04 -25.83 84.77
N GLU A 123 -3.03 -24.50 84.70
CA GLU A 123 -2.80 -23.61 85.86
C GLU A 123 -4.00 -23.58 86.82
N LEU A 124 -5.23 -23.83 86.32
CA LEU A 124 -6.42 -24.07 87.14
C LEU A 124 -6.54 -25.50 87.69
N GLY A 125 -5.51 -26.33 87.53
CA GLY A 125 -5.41 -27.70 88.03
C GLY A 125 -5.02 -27.83 89.52
N SER A 126 -4.88 -26.72 90.24
CA SER A 126 -4.69 -26.72 91.69
C SER A 126 -5.67 -25.76 92.35
N GLN A 127 -6.88 -26.27 92.62
CA GLN A 127 -7.57 -26.21 93.93
C GLN A 127 -9.10 -26.09 93.78
N GLY A 128 -9.80 -27.12 94.27
CA GLY A 128 -11.09 -26.94 94.97
C GLY A 128 -12.37 -27.23 94.20
N MET A 129 -12.86 -28.46 94.33
CA MET A 129 -14.29 -28.81 94.19
C MET A 129 -15.15 -27.98 95.16
N VAL A 130 -16.34 -27.51 94.73
CA VAL A 130 -17.65 -27.41 95.47
C VAL A 130 -18.67 -26.90 94.42
N LYS A 131 -19.60 -27.71 93.90
CA LYS A 131 -20.95 -28.12 94.36
C LYS A 131 -22.06 -27.06 94.25
N ASP A 132 -23.00 -27.37 93.33
CA ASP A 132 -24.44 -27.06 93.21
C ASP A 132 -24.98 -25.65 93.48
N THR A 133 -25.83 -25.14 92.56
CA THR A 133 -27.27 -24.91 92.83
C THR A 133 -28.04 -24.75 91.51
N LEU A 134 -29.04 -25.61 91.30
CA LEU A 134 -30.12 -25.47 90.32
C LEU A 134 -31.09 -24.36 90.77
N VAL A 135 -31.40 -23.40 89.89
CA VAL A 135 -32.66 -22.66 89.93
C VAL A 135 -33.22 -22.58 88.51
N GLU A 136 -34.33 -23.27 88.36
CA GLU A 136 -35.27 -23.27 87.25
C GLU A 136 -36.13 -21.99 87.30
N GLN A 137 -36.29 -21.28 86.19
CA GLN A 137 -37.54 -20.57 85.91
C GLN A 137 -37.78 -20.32 84.42
N THR A 138 -38.93 -20.86 84.03
CA THR A 138 -39.64 -20.94 82.76
C THR A 138 -40.18 -19.59 82.28
N GLY A 139 -40.35 -19.42 80.96
CA GLY A 139 -41.11 -18.31 80.38
C GLY A 139 -41.08 -18.28 78.85
N GLU A 140 -42.06 -18.95 78.24
CA GLU A 140 -42.34 -18.98 76.79
C GLU A 140 -42.87 -17.64 76.25
N THR A 141 -42.44 -17.21 75.05
CA THR A 141 -43.25 -16.51 74.01
C THR A 141 -42.35 -16.45 72.76
N GLY A 142 -42.67 -16.86 71.53
CA GLY A 142 -43.94 -16.95 70.83
C GLY A 142 -44.07 -15.81 69.80
N GLY A 143 -43.77 -16.06 68.51
CA GLY A 143 -44.44 -15.36 67.40
C GLY A 143 -43.65 -14.41 66.48
N ASN A 144 -43.41 -14.90 65.25
CA ASN A 144 -43.70 -14.33 63.92
C ASN A 144 -43.19 -12.95 63.42
N VAL A 145 -42.42 -13.05 62.31
CA VAL A 145 -42.54 -12.38 61.00
C VAL A 145 -43.11 -10.94 60.94
N SER A 146 -42.34 -10.03 60.33
CA SER A 146 -42.90 -8.98 59.46
C SER A 146 -42.00 -8.70 58.27
N LEU A 147 -42.52 -9.08 57.10
CA LEU A 147 -42.16 -8.63 55.78
C LEU A 147 -42.81 -7.25 55.58
N ASP A 148 -42.04 -6.19 55.34
CA ASP A 148 -42.59 -5.03 54.63
C ASP A 148 -41.61 -4.45 53.63
N ASN A 149 -42.20 -4.20 52.46
CA ASN A 149 -41.58 -3.79 51.23
C ASN A 149 -41.14 -2.32 51.30
N HIS A 150 -40.01 -2.02 50.68
CA HIS A 150 -39.94 -0.78 49.91
C HIS A 150 -39.39 -1.04 48.52
N LEU A 151 -40.34 -1.26 47.60
CA LEU A 151 -40.16 -0.99 46.18
C LEU A 151 -39.62 0.43 46.01
N VAL A 152 -38.40 0.54 45.46
CA VAL A 152 -38.00 1.70 44.66
C VAL A 152 -37.70 1.18 43.27
N LEU A 153 -38.79 1.02 42.52
CA LEU A 153 -38.76 0.98 41.07
C LEU A 153 -38.30 2.37 40.57
N LYS A 154 -37.02 2.53 40.27
CA LYS A 154 -36.57 3.63 39.42
C LYS A 154 -35.33 3.21 38.61
N ASN A 155 -35.52 3.20 37.29
CA ASN A 155 -34.53 3.08 36.22
C ASN A 155 -34.04 1.67 35.86
N LEU A 156 -34.96 0.81 35.37
CA LEU A 156 -34.58 -0.21 34.39
C LEU A 156 -34.44 0.46 33.01
N ASN A 157 -33.30 1.11 32.77
CA ASN A 157 -32.74 1.03 31.42
C ASN A 157 -32.32 -0.43 31.26
N ASP A 158 -33.13 -1.18 30.52
CA ASP A 158 -33.09 -2.63 30.39
C ASP A 158 -31.67 -3.15 30.08
N PRO A 159 -30.99 -3.86 31.00
CA PRO A 159 -29.67 -4.47 30.76
C PRO A 159 -29.65 -5.39 29.53
N ARG A 160 -30.82 -5.93 29.15
CA ARG A 160 -30.99 -6.74 27.95
C ARG A 160 -30.87 -5.91 26.68
N LYS A 161 -31.32 -4.66 26.67
CA LYS A 161 -31.19 -3.75 25.51
C LYS A 161 -29.75 -3.33 25.28
N ASP A 162 -28.99 -3.03 26.35
CA ASP A 162 -27.55 -2.74 26.25
C ASP A 162 -26.76 -3.95 25.73
N LEU A 163 -27.06 -5.15 26.24
CA LEU A 163 -26.45 -6.38 25.76
C LEU A 163 -26.79 -6.66 24.28
N MET A 164 -28.04 -6.44 23.87
CA MET A 164 -28.47 -6.62 22.49
C MET A 164 -27.74 -5.67 21.53
N ALA A 165 -27.59 -4.39 21.91
CA ALA A 165 -26.83 -3.42 21.13
C ALA A 165 -25.34 -3.80 20.98
N LYS A 166 -24.73 -4.37 22.03
CA LYS A 166 -23.35 -4.88 21.99
C LYS A 166 -23.22 -6.10 21.07
N VAL A 167 -24.20 -7.00 21.08
CA VAL A 167 -24.24 -8.16 20.18
C VAL A 167 -24.38 -7.72 18.73
N ASP A 168 -25.28 -6.77 18.43
CA ASP A 168 -25.45 -6.22 17.09
C ASP A 168 -24.18 -5.51 16.61
N SER A 169 -23.53 -4.74 17.48
CA SER A 169 -22.23 -4.12 17.19
C SER A 169 -21.14 -5.15 16.91
N ALA A 170 -21.06 -6.22 17.70
CA ALA A 170 -20.10 -7.29 17.50
C ALA A 170 -20.35 -8.05 16.19
N LYS A 171 -21.62 -8.26 15.83
CA LYS A 171 -22.03 -8.90 14.58
C LYS A 171 -21.63 -8.04 13.37
N ALA A 172 -21.88 -6.73 13.41
CA ALA A 172 -21.45 -5.81 12.36
C ALA A 172 -19.91 -5.82 12.17
N LYS A 173 -19.14 -5.85 13.26
CA LYS A 173 -17.67 -5.97 13.19
C LYS A 173 -17.21 -7.31 12.60
N LEU A 174 -17.92 -8.40 12.91
CA LEU A 174 -17.62 -9.71 12.34
C LEU A 174 -17.87 -9.72 10.82
N ASP A 175 -18.97 -9.10 10.38
CA ASP A 175 -19.32 -8.98 8.96
C ASP A 175 -18.26 -8.15 8.21
N GLU A 176 -17.82 -7.03 8.79
CA GLU A 176 -16.73 -6.20 8.26
C GLU A 176 -15.41 -6.99 8.13
N ILE A 177 -15.05 -7.78 9.15
CA ILE A 177 -13.86 -8.65 9.11
C ILE A 177 -14.00 -9.71 8.01
N SER A 178 -15.19 -10.28 7.83
CA SER A 178 -15.47 -11.26 6.78
C SER A 178 -15.32 -10.67 5.38
N GLU A 179 -15.78 -9.43 5.19
CA GLU A 179 -15.61 -8.69 3.93
C GLU A 179 -14.13 -8.38 3.67
N MET A 180 -13.40 -7.84 4.66
CA MET A 180 -11.96 -7.57 4.56
C MET A 180 -11.17 -8.85 4.23
N LYS A 181 -11.51 -9.98 4.86
CA LYS A 181 -10.90 -11.27 4.57
C LYS A 181 -11.12 -11.67 3.11
N SER A 182 -12.34 -11.50 2.60
CA SER A 182 -12.67 -11.84 1.22
C SER A 182 -11.88 -10.98 0.23
N LYS A 183 -11.73 -9.67 0.52
CA LYS A 183 -10.90 -8.76 -0.26
C LYS A 183 -9.42 -9.16 -0.26
N LEU A 184 -8.87 -9.47 0.91
CA LEU A 184 -7.48 -9.92 1.07
C LEU A 184 -7.20 -11.22 0.30
N VAL A 185 -8.16 -12.17 0.30
CA VAL A 185 -8.06 -13.41 -0.50
C VAL A 185 -8.00 -13.10 -1.99
N MET A 186 -8.81 -12.16 -2.47
CA MET A 186 -8.79 -11.74 -3.87
C MET A 186 -7.48 -11.04 -4.26
N GLU A 187 -6.97 -10.15 -3.41
CA GLU A 187 -5.68 -9.49 -3.62
C GLU A 187 -4.52 -10.49 -3.63
N ASN A 188 -4.51 -11.47 -2.71
CA ASN A 188 -3.51 -12.54 -2.70
C ASN A 188 -3.54 -13.37 -4.00
N ARG A 189 -4.72 -13.66 -4.55
CA ARG A 189 -4.84 -14.35 -5.84
C ARG A 189 -4.23 -13.52 -6.97
N LYS A 190 -4.52 -12.22 -7.03
CA LYS A 190 -3.94 -11.30 -8.03
C LYS A 190 -2.41 -11.22 -7.89
N MET A 191 -1.91 -11.07 -6.67
CA MET A 191 -0.47 -11.03 -6.40
C MET A 191 0.21 -12.32 -6.87
N LYS A 192 -0.39 -13.48 -6.58
CA LYS A 192 0.12 -14.78 -7.05
C LYS A 192 0.19 -14.84 -8.58
N GLN A 193 -0.82 -14.31 -9.28
CA GLN A 193 -0.83 -14.25 -10.74
C GLN A 193 0.28 -13.35 -11.29
N VAL A 194 0.51 -12.18 -10.67
CA VAL A 194 1.60 -11.26 -11.05
C VAL A 194 2.97 -11.90 -10.83
N ILE A 195 3.18 -12.59 -9.70
CA ILE A 195 4.43 -13.30 -9.42
C ILE A 195 4.68 -14.40 -10.47
N GLU A 196 3.65 -15.17 -10.82
CA GLU A 196 3.79 -16.22 -11.83
C GLU A 196 4.08 -15.62 -13.22
N GLN A 197 3.45 -14.50 -13.57
CA GLN A 197 3.75 -13.78 -14.80
C GLN A 197 5.19 -13.26 -14.81
N ALA A 198 5.69 -12.73 -13.69
CA ALA A 198 7.07 -12.27 -13.56
C ALA A 198 8.07 -13.43 -13.73
N LYS A 199 7.81 -14.59 -13.13
CA LYS A 199 8.62 -15.81 -13.32
C LYS A 199 8.63 -16.28 -14.78
N CYS A 200 7.48 -16.25 -15.47
CA CYS A 200 7.42 -16.59 -16.90
C CYS A 200 8.27 -15.63 -17.75
N ARG A 201 8.27 -14.32 -17.42
CA ARG A 201 9.12 -13.33 -18.09
C ARG A 201 10.60 -13.56 -17.78
N GLU A 202 10.93 -13.87 -16.52
CA GLU A 202 12.27 -14.23 -16.09
C GLU A 202 12.82 -15.40 -16.90
N ASN A 203 11.98 -16.41 -17.14
CA ASN A 203 12.31 -17.57 -17.98
C ASN A 203 12.60 -17.22 -19.45
N GLY A 204 12.21 -16.03 -19.92
CA GLY A 204 12.55 -15.51 -21.25
C GLY A 204 13.98 -14.95 -21.36
N PHE A 205 14.64 -14.64 -20.24
CA PHE A 205 16.02 -14.15 -20.25
C PHE A 205 17.02 -15.29 -20.44
N LYS A 206 18.22 -14.94 -20.91
CA LYS A 206 19.31 -15.89 -21.06
C LYS A 206 19.71 -16.49 -19.69
N PRO A 207 20.10 -17.78 -19.63
CA PRO A 207 20.47 -18.44 -18.37
C PRO A 207 21.55 -17.70 -17.57
N GLU A 208 22.49 -17.07 -18.26
CA GLU A 208 23.61 -16.32 -17.67
C GLU A 208 23.11 -15.09 -16.90
N LEU A 209 22.09 -14.39 -17.43
CA LEU A 209 21.46 -13.25 -16.77
C LEU A 209 20.61 -13.67 -15.55
N ARG A 210 19.95 -14.84 -15.62
CA ARG A 210 19.20 -15.38 -14.48
C ARG A 210 20.09 -15.88 -13.35
N ALA A 211 21.28 -16.35 -13.68
CA ALA A 211 22.26 -16.85 -12.72
C ALA A 211 23.06 -15.75 -12.04
N MET A 212 23.01 -14.53 -12.58
CA MET A 212 23.67 -13.34 -12.06
C MET A 212 23.00 -12.90 -10.76
N ASP A 213 23.79 -12.40 -9.82
CA ASP A 213 23.22 -11.86 -8.58
C ASP A 213 22.53 -10.51 -8.82
N ILE A 214 21.55 -10.22 -7.97
CA ILE A 214 20.71 -9.01 -8.08
C ILE A 214 21.57 -7.75 -8.05
N LYS A 215 22.62 -7.72 -7.24
CA LYS A 215 23.46 -6.54 -7.08
C LYS A 215 24.24 -6.26 -8.37
N THR A 216 24.83 -7.28 -8.99
CA THR A 216 25.48 -7.11 -10.30
C THR A 216 24.49 -6.70 -11.38
N LEU A 217 23.28 -7.25 -11.40
CA LEU A 217 22.24 -6.80 -12.34
C LEU A 217 21.84 -5.33 -12.14
N GLU A 218 21.75 -4.86 -10.90
CA GLU A 218 21.50 -3.45 -10.57
C GLU A 218 22.64 -2.55 -11.06
N GLU A 219 23.90 -2.94 -10.81
CA GLU A 219 25.09 -2.19 -11.26
C GLU A 219 25.16 -2.08 -12.79
N GLU A 220 24.89 -3.17 -13.53
CA GLU A 220 24.85 -3.17 -15.00
C GLU A 220 23.68 -2.34 -15.54
N TYR A 221 22.52 -2.41 -14.91
CA TYR A 221 21.36 -1.58 -15.27
C TYR A 221 21.67 -0.09 -15.11
N ASP A 222 22.31 0.30 -14.00
CA ASP A 222 22.70 1.69 -13.74
C ASP A 222 23.77 2.18 -14.73
N ALA A 223 24.74 1.32 -15.08
CA ALA A 223 25.76 1.63 -16.08
C ALA A 223 25.13 1.89 -17.46
N ILE A 224 24.27 0.98 -17.93
CA ILE A 224 23.55 1.15 -19.21
C ILE A 224 22.67 2.41 -19.19
N SER A 225 21.99 2.67 -18.07
CA SER A 225 21.14 3.86 -17.92
C SER A 225 21.94 5.16 -17.98
N SER A 226 23.14 5.18 -17.40
CA SER A 226 24.06 6.31 -17.47
C SER A 226 24.60 6.53 -18.90
N ASP A 227 24.96 5.45 -19.60
CA ASP A 227 25.44 5.54 -20.98
C ASP A 227 24.35 6.11 -21.91
N ASN A 228 23.11 5.66 -21.75
CA ASN A 228 21.97 6.16 -22.52
C ASN A 228 21.71 7.67 -22.27
N ALA A 229 21.95 8.15 -21.05
CA ALA A 229 21.89 9.59 -20.77
C ALA A 229 22.98 10.35 -21.53
N GLY A 230 24.21 9.84 -21.53
CA GLY A 230 25.32 10.40 -22.31
C GLY A 230 25.07 10.41 -23.82
N GLU A 231 24.49 9.33 -24.37
CA GLU A 231 24.09 9.26 -25.78
C GLU A 231 23.00 10.28 -26.11
N THR A 232 22.02 10.46 -25.23
CA THR A 232 20.93 11.45 -25.39
C THR A 232 21.47 12.88 -25.39
N ASP A 233 22.43 13.17 -24.52
CA ASP A 233 23.11 14.47 -24.45
C ASP A 233 23.97 14.73 -25.68
N TYR A 234 24.69 13.71 -26.15
CA TYR A 234 25.46 13.79 -27.39
C TYR A 234 24.56 14.04 -28.61
N PHE A 235 23.42 13.35 -28.69
CA PHE A 235 22.42 13.57 -29.73
C PHE A 235 21.84 14.99 -29.69
N HIS A 236 21.51 15.51 -28.50
CA HIS A 236 21.07 16.90 -28.34
C HIS A 236 22.15 17.91 -28.76
N SER A 237 23.41 17.65 -28.42
CA SER A 237 24.55 18.48 -28.84
C SER A 237 24.70 18.50 -30.36
N LEU A 238 24.63 17.33 -31.01
CA LEU A 238 24.63 17.20 -32.47
C LEU A 238 23.48 17.97 -33.12
N LYS A 239 22.26 17.84 -32.59
CA LYS A 239 21.11 18.59 -33.07
C LYS A 239 21.33 20.10 -32.97
N GLY A 240 21.86 20.58 -31.86
CA GLY A 240 22.20 21.99 -31.67
C GLY A 240 23.30 22.48 -32.63
N GLN A 241 24.26 21.62 -32.99
CA GLN A 241 25.28 21.95 -34.00
C GLN A 241 24.67 22.04 -35.40
N VAL A 242 23.76 21.13 -35.74
CA VAL A 242 23.02 21.16 -37.01
C VAL A 242 22.19 22.43 -37.13
N GLU A 243 21.49 22.84 -36.06
CA GLU A 243 20.73 24.10 -36.03
C GLU A 243 21.62 25.33 -36.26
N LYS A 244 22.79 25.39 -35.62
CA LYS A 244 23.77 26.46 -35.86
C LYS A 244 24.25 26.51 -37.31
N LEU A 245 24.42 25.36 -37.96
CA LEU A 245 24.82 25.30 -39.37
C LEU A 245 23.70 25.80 -40.31
N LYS A 246 22.43 25.55 -39.98
CA LYS A 246 21.27 26.09 -40.72
C LYS A 246 21.20 27.61 -40.70
N GLU A 247 21.69 28.25 -39.64
CA GLU A 247 21.71 29.72 -39.51
C GLU A 247 22.84 30.41 -40.30
N ILE A 248 23.81 29.65 -40.82
CA ILE A 248 24.92 30.22 -41.60
C ILE A 248 24.43 30.56 -43.02
N SER A 249 24.20 31.86 -43.26
CA SER A 249 23.91 32.44 -44.57
C SER A 249 24.91 33.54 -44.89
N HIS A 250 25.73 33.36 -45.93
CA HIS A 250 26.68 34.38 -46.42
C HIS A 250 26.16 35.07 -47.68
N VAL A 251 26.40 36.37 -47.79
CA VAL A 251 26.08 37.13 -49.01
C VAL A 251 27.36 37.33 -49.81
N VAL A 252 27.37 36.81 -51.03
CA VAL A 252 28.50 36.89 -51.97
C VAL A 252 28.14 37.88 -53.08
N LYS A 253 29.00 38.87 -53.29
CA LYS A 253 28.82 39.84 -54.38
C LYS A 253 29.56 39.37 -55.64
N CYS A 254 28.83 39.26 -56.73
CA CYS A 254 29.40 39.00 -58.05
C CYS A 254 30.04 40.26 -58.63
N ALA A 255 31.04 40.09 -59.49
CA ALA A 255 31.70 41.18 -60.19
C ALA A 255 30.73 41.99 -61.09
N CYS A 256 29.56 41.45 -61.43
CA CYS A 256 28.49 42.17 -62.13
C CYS A 256 27.66 43.11 -61.24
N GLY A 257 27.89 43.11 -59.91
CA GLY A 257 27.17 43.93 -58.95
C GLY A 257 25.98 43.26 -58.27
N GLU A 258 25.59 42.05 -58.69
CA GLU A 258 24.53 41.27 -58.04
C GLU A 258 25.01 40.59 -56.75
N GLU A 259 24.13 40.52 -55.76
CA GLU A 259 24.39 39.86 -54.48
C GLU A 259 23.63 38.53 -54.40
N TYR A 260 24.34 37.45 -54.06
CA TYR A 260 23.77 36.11 -53.91
C TYR A 260 23.86 35.67 -52.46
N ARG A 261 22.75 35.19 -51.89
CA ARG A 261 22.73 34.61 -50.53
C ARG A 261 23.00 33.11 -50.62
N VAL A 262 24.15 32.67 -50.10
CA VAL A 262 24.55 31.28 -50.01
C VAL A 262 24.27 30.79 -48.58
N GLY A 263 23.28 29.92 -48.45
CA GLY A 263 22.97 29.21 -47.20
C GLY A 263 23.35 27.74 -47.28
N VAL A 264 23.53 27.09 -46.13
CA VAL A 264 23.70 25.64 -46.06
C VAL A 264 22.32 24.99 -46.13
N ASP A 265 21.89 24.62 -47.33
CA ASP A 265 20.64 23.88 -47.51
C ASP A 265 20.92 22.40 -47.23
N LEU A 266 20.70 21.99 -45.97
CA LEU A 266 20.69 20.58 -45.60
C LEU A 266 19.47 19.96 -46.27
N CYS A 267 19.63 19.44 -47.48
CA CYS A 267 18.61 18.70 -48.21
C CYS A 267 18.15 17.47 -47.40
N ALA A 268 17.19 17.68 -46.50
CA ALA A 268 16.12 16.75 -46.23
C ALA A 268 14.88 17.40 -46.86
N GLN A 269 14.37 16.80 -47.93
CA GLN A 269 13.14 17.22 -48.58
C GLN A 269 11.98 17.10 -47.59
N GLU A 270 11.69 18.17 -46.85
CA GLU A 270 10.38 18.41 -46.27
C GLU A 270 9.53 19.04 -47.38
N ASN A 271 8.85 18.18 -48.15
CA ASN A 271 7.80 18.59 -49.08
C ASN A 271 6.58 19.07 -48.26
N GLU A 272 6.66 20.29 -47.71
CA GLU A 272 5.47 21.04 -47.30
C GLU A 272 4.85 21.69 -48.53
N THR A 273 4.02 20.92 -49.25
CA THR A 273 3.19 21.48 -50.32
C THR A 273 1.92 22.05 -49.69
N ARG A 274 1.90 23.38 -49.59
CA ARG A 274 0.73 24.23 -49.38
C ARG A 274 -0.43 23.81 -50.30
N ALA A 275 -1.58 23.49 -49.71
CA ALA A 275 -2.91 23.77 -50.24
C ALA A 275 -3.85 24.08 -49.07
#